data_AF-A0A3B9YEB5-F1
#
_entry.id   AF-A0A3B9YEB5-F1
#
_cell.length_a   1.000
_cell.length_b   1.000
_cell.length_c   1.000
_cell.angle_alpha   90.00
_cell.angle_beta   90.00
_cell.angle_gamma   90.00
#
_symmetry.space_group_name_H-M   'P 1'
#
loop_
_entity.id
_entity.type
_entity.pdbx_description
1 polymer ?
#
loop_
_entity_poly.entity_id
_entity_poly.type
_entity_poly.pdbx_seq_one_letter_code
_entity_poly.pdbx_strand_id
1 'polypeptide(L)'
;MRAQDIQIEKLLRFIPSEGLLRMGDARVLLVEAAAMGVLRKSIIDAVGQDLARRIFLRFGYSCGHEDALLARKRYKWDSDKEWLLAGPRLHTLQGHVLGDALDLRFDRKKGEFRMLARWRNSYEAAEHRRFFDVSGAPVCWSLSGYASGWASAFFGQPILCRETTCAGMGAVHCLAELRRAEDWDDLADEGLLDPRDIEQVRAESLLEQATSLAEEKERMYRQLFDSAADMFFLRDPEDGRLVDVNPSALRRLGY
;
A
#
# COMPACT_ATOMS: atom_id res chain seq x y z
N MET A 1 1.53 15.62 -13.96
CA MET A 1 2.52 14.55 -14.13
C MET A 1 1.85 13.33 -14.73
N ARG A 2 2.51 12.68 -15.69
CA ARG A 2 2.10 11.40 -16.26
C ARG A 2 2.75 10.23 -15.52
N ALA A 3 2.12 9.06 -15.53
CA ALA A 3 2.63 7.86 -14.86
C ALA A 3 4.05 7.49 -15.31
N GLN A 4 4.30 7.53 -16.61
CA GLN A 4 5.59 7.17 -17.20
C GLN A 4 6.75 8.08 -16.77
N ASP A 5 6.44 9.32 -16.36
CA ASP A 5 7.44 10.31 -15.94
C ASP A 5 7.94 10.05 -14.50
N ILE A 6 7.41 9.04 -13.80
CA ILE A 6 7.90 8.63 -12.48
C ILE A 6 9.33 8.09 -12.61
N GLN A 7 10.21 8.69 -11.80
CA GLN A 7 11.61 8.35 -11.65
C GLN A 7 11.84 7.81 -10.23
N ILE A 8 11.98 6.48 -10.09
CA ILE A 8 12.10 5.85 -8.78
C ILE A 8 13.38 6.26 -8.06
N GLU A 9 14.45 6.55 -8.80
CA GLU A 9 15.72 7.06 -8.29
C GLU A 9 15.57 8.41 -7.58
N LYS A 10 14.55 9.21 -7.92
CA LYS A 10 14.20 10.46 -7.24
C LYS A 10 13.25 10.26 -6.06
N LEU A 11 12.64 9.07 -5.96
CA LEU A 11 11.74 8.68 -4.88
C LEU A 11 12.49 7.97 -3.76
N LEU A 12 13.48 7.16 -4.12
CA LEU A 12 14.28 6.38 -3.19
C LEU A 12 15.36 7.25 -2.55
N ARG A 13 15.36 7.27 -1.22
CA ARG A 13 16.35 7.96 -0.41
C ARG A 13 17.01 6.96 0.54
N PHE A 14 18.29 6.71 0.29
CA PHE A 14 19.14 5.96 1.22
C PHE A 14 19.63 6.92 2.31
N ILE A 15 19.47 6.53 3.57
CA ILE A 15 19.95 7.27 4.74
C ILE A 15 20.84 6.32 5.55
N PRO A 16 22.09 6.04 5.09
CA PRO A 16 22.93 5.00 5.69
C PRO A 16 23.32 5.30 7.14
N SER A 17 23.46 6.58 7.50
CA SER A 17 23.76 7.02 8.87
C SER A 17 22.71 6.57 9.89
N GLU A 18 21.49 6.27 9.44
CA GLU A 18 20.38 5.80 10.27
C GLU A 18 19.94 4.37 9.92
N GLY A 19 20.57 3.73 8.93
CA GLY A 19 20.17 2.41 8.44
C GLY A 19 18.78 2.38 7.79
N LEU A 20 18.33 3.50 7.20
CA LEU A 20 17.00 3.62 6.60
C LEU A 20 17.06 3.69 5.07
N LEU A 21 16.06 3.07 4.45
CA LEU A 21 15.68 3.33 3.06
C LEU A 21 14.24 3.86 3.06
N ARG A 22 14.02 4.94 2.32
CA ARG A 22 12.69 5.54 2.16
C ARG A 22 12.29 5.65 0.71
N MET A 23 11.00 5.51 0.45
CA MET A 23 10.37 5.85 -0.82
C MET A 23 9.34 6.96 -0.56
N GLY A 24 9.71 8.21 -0.87
CA GLY A 24 8.98 9.35 -0.32
C GLY A 24 9.06 9.38 1.21
N ASP A 25 7.91 9.44 1.88
CA ASP A 25 7.84 9.46 3.35
C ASP A 25 7.80 8.04 3.95
N ALA A 26 7.49 7.02 3.17
CA ALA A 26 7.41 5.64 3.64
C ALA A 26 8.79 5.02 3.83
N ARG A 27 8.98 4.30 4.93
CA ARG A 27 10.12 3.40 5.11
C ARG A 27 9.90 2.15 4.27
N VAL A 28 10.90 1.76 3.50
CA VAL A 28 10.86 0.54 2.69
C VAL A 28 12.09 -0.32 2.99
N LEU A 29 12.01 -1.59 2.62
CA LEU A 29 13.09 -2.56 2.79
C LEU A 29 13.48 -3.11 1.42
N LEU A 30 14.78 -3.37 1.23
CA LEU A 30 15.25 -4.21 0.12
C LEU A 30 15.29 -5.64 0.63
N VAL A 31 14.55 -6.53 -0.03
CA VAL A 31 14.48 -7.96 0.31
C VAL A 31 14.64 -8.74 -0.98
N GLU A 32 15.51 -9.75 -0.97
CA GLU A 32 15.76 -10.59 -2.12
C GLU A 32 14.50 -11.38 -2.52
N ALA A 33 14.18 -11.42 -3.82
CA ALA A 33 13.08 -12.24 -4.34
C ALA A 33 13.21 -13.71 -3.92
N ALA A 34 14.43 -14.25 -3.92
CA ALA A 34 14.73 -15.60 -3.45
C ALA A 34 14.35 -15.84 -1.98
N ALA A 35 14.54 -14.84 -1.11
CA ALA A 35 14.15 -14.93 0.29
C ALA A 35 12.62 -14.88 0.44
N MET A 36 11.94 -14.06 -0.37
CA MET A 36 10.47 -14.06 -0.46
C MET A 36 9.92 -15.41 -0.92
N GLY A 37 10.61 -16.09 -1.84
CA GLY A 37 10.28 -17.46 -2.26
C GLY A 37 10.39 -18.47 -1.11
N VAL A 38 11.46 -18.40 -0.32
CA VAL A 38 11.64 -19.25 0.87
C VAL A 38 10.54 -18.97 1.90
N LEU A 39 10.28 -17.69 2.21
CA LEU A 39 9.20 -17.29 3.13
C LEU A 39 7.86 -17.85 2.67
N ARG A 40 7.55 -17.71 1.38
CA ARG A 40 6.34 -18.27 0.79
C ARG A 40 6.24 -19.77 1.00
N LYS A 41 7.31 -20.51 0.68
CA LYS A 41 7.34 -21.96 0.89
C LYS A 41 7.09 -22.30 2.36
N SER A 42 7.78 -21.64 3.29
CA SER A 42 7.62 -21.87 4.73
C SER A 42 6.19 -21.61 5.21
N ILE A 43 5.53 -20.55 4.72
CA ILE A 43 4.13 -20.28 5.06
C ILE A 43 3.22 -21.36 4.46
N ILE A 44 3.39 -21.73 3.20
CA ILE A 44 2.60 -22.78 2.55
C ILE A 44 2.76 -24.11 3.29
N ASP A 45 3.97 -24.50 3.66
CA ASP A 45 4.24 -25.74 4.40
C ASP A 45 3.58 -25.73 5.79
N ALA A 46 3.51 -24.56 6.43
CA ALA A 46 2.95 -24.43 7.77
C ALA A 46 1.42 -24.39 7.81
N VAL A 47 0.78 -23.70 6.85
CA VAL A 47 -0.67 -23.41 6.91
C VAL A 47 -1.46 -23.88 5.69
N GLY A 48 -0.81 -24.50 4.72
CA GLY A 48 -1.43 -24.88 3.45
C GLY A 48 -1.59 -23.69 2.48
N GLN A 49 -1.92 -24.00 1.23
CA GLN A 49 -1.97 -23.01 0.15
C GLN A 49 -3.07 -21.96 0.36
N ASP A 50 -4.25 -22.35 0.84
CA ASP A 50 -5.39 -21.44 0.94
C ASP A 50 -5.15 -20.31 1.93
N LEU A 51 -4.65 -20.64 3.12
CA LEU A 51 -4.37 -19.62 4.12
C LEU A 51 -3.14 -18.80 3.72
N ALA A 52 -2.11 -19.43 3.16
CA ALA A 52 -0.95 -18.72 2.63
C ALA A 52 -1.34 -17.69 1.57
N ARG A 53 -2.23 -18.07 0.64
CA ARG A 53 -2.78 -17.19 -0.40
C ARG A 53 -3.47 -15.98 0.20
N ARG A 54 -4.35 -16.16 1.19
CA ARG A 54 -5.01 -15.04 1.89
C ARG A 54 -4.00 -14.10 2.55
N ILE A 55 -2.98 -14.65 3.21
CA ILE A 55 -1.90 -13.86 3.83
C ILE A 55 -1.19 -13.00 2.78
N PHE A 56 -0.79 -13.58 1.64
CA PHE A 56 -0.08 -12.85 0.59
C PHE A 56 -0.97 -11.84 -0.14
N LEU A 57 -2.25 -12.16 -0.39
CA LEU A 57 -3.21 -11.21 -0.95
C LEU A 57 -3.39 -9.99 -0.04
N ARG A 58 -3.54 -10.21 1.28
CA ARG A 58 -3.63 -9.12 2.27
C ARG A 58 -2.37 -8.28 2.33
N PHE A 59 -1.21 -8.93 2.42
CA PHE A 59 0.09 -8.27 2.38
C PHE A 59 0.22 -7.38 1.14
N GLY A 60 -0.07 -7.94 -0.04
CA GLY A 60 -0.06 -7.19 -1.28
C GLY A 60 -1.01 -6.01 -1.26
N TYR A 61 -2.26 -6.21 -0.79
CA TYR A 61 -3.27 -5.17 -0.70
C TYR A 61 -2.78 -3.98 0.14
N SER A 62 -2.21 -4.23 1.31
CA SER A 62 -1.63 -3.16 2.15
C SER A 62 -0.55 -2.38 1.40
N CYS A 63 0.39 -3.06 0.74
CA CYS A 63 1.44 -2.40 -0.04
C CYS A 63 0.87 -1.51 -1.15
N GLY A 64 -0.07 -2.03 -1.95
CA GLY A 64 -0.65 -1.29 -3.06
C GLY A 64 -1.52 -0.12 -2.61
N HIS A 65 -2.24 -0.28 -1.51
CA HIS A 65 -3.09 0.77 -0.94
C HIS A 65 -2.26 1.97 -0.46
N GLU A 66 -1.22 1.72 0.34
CA GLU A 66 -0.34 2.77 0.85
C GLU A 66 0.43 3.47 -0.27
N ASP A 67 0.97 2.72 -1.24
CA ASP A 67 1.64 3.30 -2.40
C ASP A 67 0.72 4.24 -3.18
N ALA A 68 -0.55 3.89 -3.36
CA ALA A 68 -1.52 4.73 -4.05
C ALA A 68 -1.82 6.04 -3.31
N LEU A 69 -1.93 5.99 -1.98
CA LEU A 69 -2.15 7.17 -1.14
C LEU A 69 -0.92 8.09 -1.14
N LEU A 70 0.28 7.52 -1.03
CA LEU A 70 1.54 8.28 -1.10
C LEU A 70 1.70 8.94 -2.48
N ALA A 71 1.44 8.19 -3.54
CA ALA A 71 1.47 8.71 -4.91
C ALA A 71 0.44 9.83 -5.11
N ARG A 72 -0.74 9.73 -4.49
CA ARG A 72 -1.77 10.78 -4.53
C ARG A 72 -1.32 12.06 -3.81
N LYS A 73 -0.75 11.93 -2.61
CA LYS A 73 -0.28 13.08 -1.81
C LYS A 73 0.90 13.79 -2.47
N ARG A 74 1.79 13.03 -3.11
CA ARG A 74 3.08 13.55 -3.60
C ARG A 74 3.02 14.28 -4.93
N TYR A 75 2.12 13.87 -5.82
CA TYR A 75 2.12 14.36 -7.19
C TYR A 75 0.84 15.07 -7.57
N LYS A 76 1.00 16.15 -8.34
CA LYS A 76 -0.09 16.74 -9.10
C LYS A 76 -0.21 16.01 -10.44
N TRP A 77 -1.14 15.07 -10.51
CA TRP A 77 -1.41 14.25 -11.69
C TRP A 77 -2.08 15.07 -12.80
N ASP A 78 -1.77 14.75 -14.06
CA ASP A 78 -2.41 15.41 -15.20
C ASP A 78 -3.87 14.96 -15.37
N SER A 79 -4.18 13.73 -14.92
CA SER A 79 -5.53 13.20 -14.86
C SER A 79 -5.63 12.05 -13.85
N ASP A 80 -6.85 11.68 -13.48
CA ASP A 80 -7.12 10.46 -12.69
C ASP A 80 -6.62 9.19 -13.41
N LYS A 81 -6.68 9.16 -14.75
CA LYS A 81 -6.12 8.04 -15.52
C LYS A 81 -4.61 7.91 -15.31
N GLU A 82 -3.88 9.01 -15.32
CA GLU A 82 -2.43 9.01 -15.06
C GLU A 82 -2.11 8.58 -13.63
N TRP A 83 -2.92 9.00 -12.65
CA TRP A 83 -2.78 8.48 -11.29
C TRP A 83 -3.01 6.97 -11.25
N LEU A 84 -4.09 6.44 -11.85
CA LEU A 84 -4.34 5.01 -11.86
C LEU A 84 -3.23 4.21 -12.55
N LEU A 85 -2.71 4.72 -13.68
CA LEU A 85 -1.60 4.10 -14.42
C LEU A 85 -0.25 4.16 -13.70
N ALA A 86 -0.12 4.98 -12.65
CA ALA A 86 1.08 4.98 -11.81
C ALA A 86 1.26 3.67 -11.03
N GLY A 87 0.19 2.90 -10.78
CA GLY A 87 0.26 1.61 -10.09
C GLY A 87 1.11 0.59 -10.84
N PRO A 88 0.74 0.20 -12.08
CA PRO A 88 1.58 -0.67 -12.92
C PRO A 88 3.02 -0.16 -13.09
N ARG A 89 3.20 1.17 -13.16
CA ARG A 89 4.53 1.78 -13.27
C ARG A 89 5.36 1.58 -12.00
N LEU A 90 4.82 1.86 -10.82
CA LEU A 90 5.52 1.64 -9.55
C LEU A 90 5.80 0.17 -9.31
N HIS A 91 4.83 -0.70 -9.63
CA HIS A 91 5.01 -2.15 -9.56
C HIS A 91 6.19 -2.65 -10.42
N THR A 92 6.39 -2.00 -11.57
CA THR A 92 7.56 -2.21 -12.45
C THR A 92 8.84 -1.65 -11.86
N LEU A 93 8.80 -0.43 -11.37
CA LEU A 93 9.98 0.24 -10.83
C LEU A 93 10.50 -0.42 -9.55
N GLN A 94 9.62 -1.03 -8.75
CA GLN A 94 9.96 -1.80 -7.56
C GLN A 94 10.50 -3.20 -7.88
N GLY A 95 10.47 -3.63 -9.15
CA GLY A 95 11.04 -4.91 -9.59
C GLY A 95 10.14 -6.12 -9.34
N HIS A 96 8.84 -5.92 -9.08
CA HIS A 96 7.92 -7.02 -8.83
C HIS A 96 7.52 -7.74 -10.14
N VAL A 97 7.15 -6.95 -11.16
CA VAL A 97 6.67 -7.41 -12.47
C VAL A 97 6.98 -6.34 -13.51
N LEU A 98 7.13 -6.69 -14.78
CA LEU A 98 6.90 -5.73 -15.86
C LEU A 98 5.39 -5.66 -16.15
N GLY A 99 4.74 -4.62 -15.63
CA GLY A 99 3.28 -4.47 -15.64
C GLY A 99 2.76 -3.51 -16.71
N ASP A 100 1.83 -4.00 -17.54
CA ASP A 100 1.12 -3.21 -18.55
C ASP A 100 -0.39 -3.16 -18.25
N ALA A 101 -1.01 -2.01 -18.47
CA ALA A 101 -2.48 -1.89 -18.56
C ALA A 101 -2.91 -2.09 -20.02
N LEU A 102 -3.68 -3.14 -20.29
CA LEU A 102 -4.14 -3.50 -21.64
C LEU A 102 -5.45 -2.81 -22.03
N ASP A 103 -6.40 -2.76 -21.11
CA ASP A 103 -7.69 -2.06 -21.23
C ASP A 103 -7.98 -1.40 -19.90
N LEU A 104 -8.48 -0.17 -19.92
CA LEU A 104 -8.81 0.57 -18.71
C LEU A 104 -10.06 1.42 -18.93
N ARG A 105 -11.07 1.18 -18.11
CA ARG A 105 -12.35 1.88 -18.13
C ARG A 105 -12.77 2.16 -16.70
N PHE A 106 -13.09 3.41 -16.39
CA PHE A 106 -13.65 3.75 -15.10
C PHE A 106 -14.54 4.99 -15.19
N ASP A 107 -15.59 5.01 -14.36
CA ASP A 107 -16.44 6.17 -14.09
C ASP A 107 -16.90 6.09 -12.64
N ARG A 108 -16.35 6.95 -11.78
CA ARG A 108 -16.69 6.98 -10.35
C ARG A 108 -18.14 7.36 -10.09
N LYS A 109 -18.76 8.16 -10.96
CA LYS A 109 -20.15 8.59 -10.77
C LYS A 109 -21.12 7.47 -11.11
N LYS A 110 -20.79 6.66 -12.12
CA LYS A 110 -21.60 5.50 -12.52
C LYS A 110 -21.27 4.23 -11.75
N GLY A 111 -20.17 4.23 -10.99
CA GLY A 111 -19.68 3.02 -10.35
C GLY A 111 -19.12 2.03 -11.38
N GLU A 112 -18.53 2.49 -12.48
CA GLU A 112 -17.92 1.57 -13.45
C GLU A 112 -16.42 1.48 -13.17
N PHE A 113 -15.89 0.25 -13.05
CA PHE A 113 -14.45 0.01 -13.03
C PHE A 113 -14.11 -1.32 -13.69
N ARG A 114 -13.24 -1.26 -14.70
CA ARG A 114 -12.62 -2.44 -15.30
C ARG A 114 -11.21 -2.13 -15.74
N MET A 115 -10.27 -3.01 -15.41
CA MET A 115 -8.92 -2.96 -15.93
C MET A 115 -8.42 -4.36 -16.28
N LEU A 116 -7.84 -4.50 -17.47
CA LEU A 116 -7.09 -5.69 -17.86
C LEU A 116 -5.60 -5.39 -17.74
N ALA A 117 -4.87 -6.27 -17.07
CA ALA A 117 -3.44 -6.12 -16.83
C ALA A 117 -2.68 -7.33 -17.40
N ARG A 118 -1.45 -7.06 -17.85
CA ARG A 118 -0.48 -8.10 -18.20
C ARG A 118 0.76 -7.94 -17.34
N TRP A 119 1.25 -9.04 -16.79
CA TRP A 119 2.50 -9.07 -16.04
C TRP A 119 3.49 -10.02 -16.70
N ARG A 120 4.68 -9.49 -16.99
CA ARG A 120 5.84 -10.27 -17.46
C ARG A 120 6.88 -10.31 -16.35
N ASN A 121 7.71 -11.35 -16.33
CA ASN A 121 8.79 -11.51 -15.34
C ASN A 121 8.28 -11.39 -13.90
N SER A 122 7.15 -12.04 -13.60
CA SER A 122 6.63 -12.08 -12.23
C SER A 122 7.61 -12.78 -11.32
N TYR A 123 8.17 -12.03 -10.35
CA TYR A 123 9.04 -12.61 -9.32
C TYR A 123 8.28 -13.70 -8.56
N GLU A 124 7.00 -13.46 -8.29
CA GLU A 124 6.18 -14.33 -7.46
C GLU A 124 5.90 -15.67 -8.16
N ALA A 125 5.62 -15.65 -9.47
CA ALA A 125 5.49 -16.85 -10.27
C ALA A 125 6.82 -17.61 -10.41
N ALA A 126 7.92 -16.89 -10.65
CA ALA A 126 9.25 -17.49 -10.78
C ALA A 126 9.67 -18.20 -9.49
N GLU A 127 9.52 -17.53 -8.34
CA GLU A 127 9.88 -18.09 -7.04
C GLU A 127 8.94 -19.22 -6.62
N HIS A 128 7.63 -19.14 -6.95
CA HIS A 128 6.73 -20.27 -6.73
C HIS A 128 7.20 -21.52 -7.49
N ARG A 129 7.54 -21.37 -8.78
CA ARG A 129 8.02 -22.47 -9.64
C ARG A 129 9.38 -23.05 -9.20
N ARG A 130 10.13 -22.33 -8.37
CA ARG A 130 11.41 -22.81 -7.82
C ARG A 130 11.20 -23.89 -6.74
N PHE A 131 10.06 -23.86 -6.06
CA PHE A 131 9.77 -24.75 -4.93
C PHE A 131 8.62 -25.72 -5.20
N PHE A 132 7.77 -25.41 -6.17
CA PHE A 132 6.58 -26.19 -6.50
C PHE A 132 6.52 -26.51 -7.99
N ASP A 133 5.87 -27.62 -8.32
CA ASP A 133 5.56 -28.01 -9.69
C ASP A 133 4.62 -27.01 -10.38
N VAL A 134 4.28 -27.28 -11.64
CA VAL A 134 3.38 -26.41 -12.39
C VAL A 134 2.07 -26.35 -11.62
N SER A 135 1.65 -25.15 -11.25
CA SER A 135 0.44 -24.97 -10.46
C SER A 135 -0.80 -25.19 -11.33
N GLY A 136 -1.84 -25.79 -10.75
CA GLY A 136 -3.17 -25.88 -11.37
C GLY A 136 -3.94 -24.57 -11.34
N ALA A 137 -3.47 -23.57 -10.58
CA ALA A 137 -4.13 -22.29 -10.38
C ALA A 137 -3.12 -21.12 -10.38
N PRO A 138 -3.58 -19.87 -10.61
CA PRO A 138 -2.72 -18.69 -10.55
C PRO A 138 -2.05 -18.49 -9.18
N VAL A 139 -0.80 -18.03 -9.19
CA VAL A 139 0.05 -17.96 -7.98
C VAL A 139 0.52 -16.56 -7.63
N CYS A 140 0.21 -15.54 -8.42
CA CYS A 140 0.64 -14.17 -8.17
C CYS A 140 -0.26 -13.48 -7.13
N TRP A 141 -0.27 -14.00 -5.90
CA TRP A 141 -1.13 -13.58 -4.80
C TRP A 141 -0.78 -12.19 -4.27
N SER A 142 0.50 -11.92 -3.96
CA SER A 142 0.91 -10.58 -3.48
C SER A 142 0.74 -9.53 -4.58
N LEU A 143 1.00 -9.89 -5.84
CA LEU A 143 0.83 -8.99 -6.98
C LEU A 143 -0.65 -8.66 -7.24
N SER A 144 -1.54 -9.65 -7.12
CA SER A 144 -3.01 -9.44 -7.23
C SER A 144 -3.54 -8.62 -6.05
N GLY A 145 -3.02 -8.88 -4.85
CA GLY A 145 -3.26 -8.04 -3.67
C GLY A 145 -2.89 -6.58 -3.94
N TYR A 146 -1.66 -6.34 -4.39
CA TYR A 146 -1.15 -5.00 -4.72
C TYR A 146 -2.05 -4.27 -5.71
N ALA A 147 -2.41 -4.93 -6.81
CA ALA A 147 -3.29 -4.36 -7.82
C ALA A 147 -4.67 -4.00 -7.25
N SER A 148 -5.23 -4.85 -6.38
CA SER A 148 -6.50 -4.61 -5.67
C SER A 148 -6.40 -3.42 -4.71
N GLY A 149 -5.34 -3.35 -3.90
CA GLY A 149 -5.08 -2.27 -2.94
C GLY A 149 -4.96 -0.92 -3.61
N TRP A 150 -4.14 -0.85 -4.66
CA TRP A 150 -3.93 0.34 -5.46
C TRP A 150 -5.23 0.85 -6.09
N ALA A 151 -5.95 -0.04 -6.80
CA ALA A 151 -7.17 0.32 -7.49
C ALA A 151 -8.29 0.71 -6.51
N SER A 152 -8.36 0.06 -5.34
CA SER A 152 -9.31 0.40 -4.28
C SER A 152 -9.04 1.78 -3.68
N ALA A 153 -7.78 2.09 -3.37
CA ALA A 153 -7.38 3.43 -2.90
C ALA A 153 -7.68 4.52 -3.94
N PHE A 154 -7.40 4.22 -5.22
CA PHE A 154 -7.73 5.11 -6.32
C PHE A 154 -9.24 5.36 -6.38
N PHE A 155 -10.04 4.29 -6.48
CA PHE A 155 -11.47 4.38 -6.79
C PHE A 155 -12.32 4.83 -5.59
N GLY A 156 -11.91 4.45 -4.37
CA GLY A 156 -12.61 4.75 -3.11
C GLY A 156 -13.55 3.63 -2.63
N GLN A 157 -13.71 2.56 -3.43
CA GLN A 157 -14.51 1.38 -3.12
C GLN A 157 -13.67 0.11 -3.36
N PRO A 158 -14.07 -1.05 -2.81
CA PRO A 158 -13.36 -2.31 -3.03
C PRO A 158 -13.29 -2.70 -4.52
N ILE A 159 -12.07 -2.72 -5.05
CA ILE A 159 -11.72 -3.26 -6.36
C ILE A 159 -10.90 -4.53 -6.14
N LEU A 160 -11.32 -5.64 -6.75
CA LEU A 160 -10.64 -6.92 -6.64
C LEU A 160 -9.97 -7.29 -7.96
N CYS A 161 -8.75 -7.79 -7.86
CA CYS A 161 -7.97 -8.34 -8.95
C CYS A 161 -8.06 -9.86 -8.97
N ARG A 162 -8.41 -10.43 -10.12
CA ARG A 162 -8.34 -11.86 -10.40
C ARG A 162 -7.32 -12.13 -11.49
N GLU A 163 -6.28 -12.89 -11.17
CA GLU A 163 -5.37 -13.43 -12.18
C GLU A 163 -6.09 -14.57 -12.94
N THR A 164 -6.07 -14.54 -14.26
CA THR A 164 -6.78 -15.51 -15.12
C THR A 164 -5.81 -16.42 -15.89
N THR A 165 -4.57 -15.99 -16.05
CA THR A 165 -3.49 -16.76 -16.67
C THR A 165 -2.21 -16.44 -15.91
N CYS A 166 -1.36 -17.44 -15.66
CA CYS A 166 -0.20 -17.25 -14.81
C CYS A 166 1.04 -18.00 -15.33
N ALA A 167 2.21 -17.38 -15.24
CA ALA A 167 3.48 -18.05 -15.52
C ALA A 167 3.77 -19.21 -14.54
N GLY A 168 3.21 -19.16 -13.33
CA GLY A 168 3.24 -20.28 -12.38
C GLY A 168 2.46 -21.51 -12.84
N MET A 169 1.56 -21.35 -13.82
CA MET A 169 0.82 -22.44 -14.49
C MET A 169 1.51 -22.86 -15.80
N GLY A 170 2.70 -22.33 -16.09
CA GLY A 170 3.43 -22.61 -17.34
C GLY A 170 3.11 -21.67 -18.50
N ALA A 171 2.29 -20.64 -18.30
CA ALA A 171 2.05 -19.64 -19.34
C ALA A 171 3.27 -18.72 -19.58
N VAL A 172 3.33 -18.07 -20.74
CA VAL A 172 4.46 -17.17 -21.09
C VAL A 172 4.42 -15.87 -20.27
N HIS A 173 3.24 -15.41 -19.90
CA HIS A 173 3.03 -14.22 -19.09
C HIS A 173 1.72 -14.36 -18.30
N CYS A 174 1.56 -13.52 -17.28
CA CYS A 174 0.35 -13.47 -16.51
C CYS A 174 -0.65 -12.47 -17.09
N LEU A 175 -1.93 -12.75 -16.91
CA LEU A 175 -3.04 -11.85 -17.23
C LEU A 175 -3.95 -11.74 -16.01
N ALA A 176 -4.43 -10.54 -15.74
CA ALA A 176 -5.33 -10.28 -14.64
C ALA A 176 -6.44 -9.30 -15.05
N GLU A 177 -7.57 -9.42 -14.38
CA GLU A 177 -8.72 -8.54 -14.52
C GLU A 177 -9.08 -7.94 -13.16
N LEU A 178 -9.29 -6.63 -13.14
CA LEU A 178 -9.77 -5.90 -11.97
C LEU A 178 -11.18 -5.40 -12.23
N ARG A 179 -12.07 -5.61 -11.26
CA ARG A 179 -13.45 -5.10 -11.24
C ARG A 179 -13.83 -4.71 -9.82
N ARG A 180 -14.94 -3.99 -9.65
CA ARG A 180 -15.49 -3.78 -8.30
C ARG A 180 -15.83 -5.13 -7.67
N ALA A 181 -15.73 -5.22 -6.36
CA ALA A 181 -16.13 -6.42 -5.62
C ALA A 181 -17.58 -6.84 -5.96
N GLU A 182 -18.50 -5.88 -6.07
CA GLU A 182 -19.90 -6.14 -6.38
C GLU A 182 -20.19 -6.56 -7.83
N ASP A 183 -19.21 -6.43 -8.75
CA ASP A 183 -19.35 -6.83 -10.16
C ASP A 183 -18.80 -8.25 -10.43
N TRP A 184 -18.38 -8.96 -9.37
CA TRP A 184 -18.01 -10.37 -9.45
C TRP A 184 -19.20 -11.24 -9.06
N ASP A 185 -19.61 -12.13 -9.96
CA ASP A 185 -20.73 -13.05 -9.74
C ASP A 185 -20.46 -14.06 -8.60
N ASP A 186 -19.18 -14.34 -8.32
CA ASP A 186 -18.75 -15.26 -7.27
C ASP A 186 -17.55 -14.70 -6.50
N LEU A 187 -17.83 -14.08 -5.35
CA LEU A 187 -16.80 -13.59 -4.42
C LEU A 187 -16.18 -14.70 -3.57
N ALA A 188 -16.77 -15.91 -3.56
CA ALA A 188 -16.18 -17.07 -2.89
C ALA A 188 -15.09 -17.75 -3.75
N ASP A 189 -14.87 -17.24 -4.98
CA ASP A 189 -13.77 -17.67 -5.85
C ASP A 189 -12.43 -17.57 -5.10
N GLU A 190 -11.77 -18.71 -5.03
CA GLU A 190 -10.50 -18.93 -4.38
C GLU A 190 -9.38 -17.97 -4.84
N GLY A 191 -9.49 -17.36 -6.02
CA GLY A 191 -8.53 -16.37 -6.53
C GLY A 191 -8.70 -14.94 -6.00
N LEU A 192 -9.78 -14.62 -5.28
CA LEU A 192 -10.12 -13.26 -4.88
C LEU A 192 -9.77 -12.98 -3.41
N LEU A 193 -9.45 -11.71 -3.14
CA LEU A 193 -9.31 -11.21 -1.77
C LEU A 193 -10.70 -11.06 -1.13
N ASP A 194 -10.83 -11.49 0.12
CA ASP A 194 -12.08 -11.34 0.87
C ASP A 194 -12.36 -9.85 1.14
N PRO A 195 -13.54 -9.31 0.78
CA PRO A 195 -13.87 -7.92 1.06
C PRO A 195 -13.75 -7.53 2.54
N ARG A 196 -13.91 -8.47 3.48
CA ARG A 196 -13.71 -8.21 4.92
C ARG A 196 -12.25 -7.94 5.26
N ASP A 197 -11.33 -8.62 4.58
CA ASP A 197 -9.89 -8.37 4.74
C ASP A 197 -9.53 -6.97 4.24
N ILE A 198 -10.18 -6.50 3.18
CA ILE A 198 -10.05 -5.13 2.64
C ILE A 198 -10.51 -4.11 3.66
N GLU A 199 -11.69 -4.29 4.23
CA GLU A 199 -12.23 -3.39 5.26
C GLU A 199 -11.33 -3.32 6.48
N GLN A 200 -10.82 -4.46 6.94
CA GLN A 200 -9.88 -4.53 8.06
C GLN A 200 -8.60 -3.72 7.76
N VAL A 201 -7.94 -3.98 6.62
CA VAL A 201 -6.70 -3.25 6.27
C VAL A 201 -6.96 -1.75 6.13
N ARG A 202 -8.10 -1.35 5.55
CA ARG A 202 -8.47 0.07 5.45
C ARG A 202 -8.69 0.71 6.82
N ALA A 203 -9.36 0.02 7.73
CA ALA A 203 -9.56 0.51 9.08
C ALA A 203 -8.23 0.68 9.84
N GLU A 204 -7.33 -0.30 9.71
CA GLU A 204 -5.97 -0.25 10.28
C GLU A 204 -5.17 0.95 9.73
N SER A 205 -5.17 1.15 8.40
CA SER A 205 -4.50 2.30 7.76
C SER A 205 -5.08 3.65 8.21
N LEU A 206 -6.41 3.77 8.32
CA LEU A 206 -7.05 4.99 8.82
C LEU A 206 -6.68 5.27 10.28
N LEU A 207 -6.62 4.24 11.12
CA LEU A 207 -6.21 4.38 12.52
C LEU A 207 -4.74 4.82 12.64
N GLU A 208 -3.85 4.25 11.83
CA GLU A 208 -2.43 4.64 11.79
C GLU A 208 -2.28 6.10 11.34
N GLN A 209 -2.99 6.53 10.30
CA GLN A 209 -2.98 7.91 9.83
C GLN A 209 -3.52 8.89 10.89
N ALA A 210 -4.61 8.53 11.57
CA ALA A 210 -5.19 9.36 12.63
C ALA A 210 -4.22 9.51 13.80
N THR A 211 -3.55 8.42 14.20
CA THR A 211 -2.54 8.41 15.25
C THR A 211 -1.34 9.28 14.87
N SER A 212 -0.79 9.10 13.66
CA SER A 212 0.35 9.88 13.18
C SER A 212 0.04 11.39 13.11
N LEU A 213 -1.16 11.75 12.64
CA LEU A 213 -1.60 13.15 12.61
C LEU A 213 -1.77 13.74 14.02
N ALA A 214 -2.24 12.95 14.98
CA ALA A 214 -2.36 13.39 16.37
C ALA A 214 -0.97 13.66 16.97
N GLU A 215 -0.01 12.76 16.76
CA GLU A 215 1.38 12.92 17.20
C GLU A 215 2.07 14.12 16.54
N GLU A 216 1.85 14.36 15.25
CA GLU A 216 2.40 15.52 14.54
C GLU A 216 1.83 16.83 15.10
N LYS A 217 0.52 16.88 15.31
CA LYS A 217 -0.14 18.04 15.92
C LYS A 217 0.38 18.29 17.32
N GLU A 218 0.46 17.27 18.16
CA GLU A 218 0.98 17.40 19.53
C GLU A 218 2.42 17.93 19.52
N ARG A 219 3.29 17.39 18.66
CA ARG A 219 4.67 17.86 18.52
C ARG A 219 4.74 19.32 18.13
N MET A 220 3.94 19.74 17.15
CA MET A 220 3.86 21.13 16.71
C MET A 220 3.35 22.05 17.83
N TYR A 221 2.30 21.64 18.55
CA TYR A 221 1.79 22.39 19.70
C TYR A 221 2.84 22.55 20.80
N ARG A 222 3.54 21.47 21.17
CA ARG A 222 4.62 21.52 22.17
C ARG A 222 5.73 22.48 21.73
N GLN A 223 6.17 22.42 20.47
CA GLN A 223 7.18 23.34 19.94
C GLN A 223 6.73 24.81 20.01
N LEU A 224 5.49 25.10 19.64
CA LEU A 224 4.94 26.47 19.73
C LEU A 224 4.83 26.93 21.19
N PHE A 225 4.37 26.06 22.08
CA PHE A 225 4.25 26.33 23.52
C PHE A 225 5.61 26.63 24.16
N ASP A 226 6.61 25.78 23.91
CA ASP A 226 7.95 25.86 24.51
C ASP A 226 8.76 27.05 23.98
N SER A 227 8.61 27.39 22.70
CA SER A 227 9.34 28.49 22.06
C SER A 227 8.72 29.87 22.27
N ALA A 228 7.48 29.95 22.78
CA ALA A 228 6.80 31.21 22.99
C ALA A 228 7.53 32.10 24.01
N ALA A 229 7.75 33.37 23.65
CA ALA A 229 8.36 34.37 24.53
C ALA A 229 7.40 34.84 25.64
N ASP A 230 6.10 34.77 25.39
CA ASP A 230 5.05 35.05 26.36
C ASP A 230 4.89 33.90 27.36
N MET A 231 4.32 34.20 28.52
CA MET A 231 4.04 33.21 29.54
C MET A 231 2.73 32.49 29.20
N PHE A 232 2.81 31.18 28.98
CA PHE A 232 1.65 30.34 28.74
C PHE A 232 1.41 29.42 29.94
N PHE A 233 0.13 29.30 30.31
CA PHE A 233 -0.37 28.43 31.37
C PHE A 233 -1.45 27.53 30.77
N LEU A 234 -1.21 26.23 30.74
CA LEU A 234 -2.20 25.25 30.34
C LEU A 234 -3.05 24.90 31.57
N ARG A 235 -4.37 25.06 31.46
CA ARG A 235 -5.32 24.71 32.54
C ARG A 235 -6.30 23.67 32.05
N ASP A 236 -6.68 22.77 32.95
CA ASP A 236 -7.76 21.85 32.72
C ASP A 236 -9.08 22.65 32.61
N PRO A 237 -9.86 22.46 31.54
CA PRO A 237 -11.09 23.21 31.35
C PRO A 237 -12.22 22.83 32.31
N GLU A 238 -12.18 21.65 32.95
CA GLU A 238 -13.23 21.19 33.86
C GLU A 238 -13.03 21.67 35.29
N ASP A 239 -11.81 21.57 35.83
CA ASP A 239 -11.51 21.90 37.23
C ASP A 239 -10.62 23.16 37.39
N GLY A 240 -10.12 23.73 36.29
CA GLY A 240 -9.29 24.94 36.28
C GLY A 240 -7.86 24.74 36.80
N ARG A 241 -7.49 23.50 37.13
CA ARG A 241 -6.16 23.15 37.65
C ARG A 241 -5.11 23.44 36.60
N LEU A 242 -3.96 23.93 37.06
CA LEU A 242 -2.80 24.12 36.19
C LEU A 242 -2.25 22.74 35.79
N VAL A 243 -2.25 22.47 34.48
CA VAL A 243 -1.77 21.22 33.88
C VAL A 243 -0.31 21.34 33.45
N ASP A 244 0.06 22.48 32.87
CA ASP A 244 1.42 22.73 32.37
C ASP A 244 1.73 24.23 32.27
N VAL A 245 3.02 24.58 32.20
CA VAL A 245 3.51 25.96 32.00
C VAL A 245 4.72 25.96 31.09
N ASN A 246 4.82 26.97 30.23
CA ASN A 246 5.94 27.01 29.29
C ASN A 246 7.23 27.53 29.96
N PRO A 247 8.42 27.29 29.36
CA PRO A 247 9.70 27.72 29.93
C PRO A 247 9.79 29.24 30.18
N SER A 248 9.10 30.06 29.38
CA SER A 248 9.05 31.51 29.59
C SER A 248 8.29 31.91 30.86
N ALA A 249 7.20 31.21 31.21
CA ALA A 249 6.49 31.39 32.47
C ALA A 249 7.36 31.00 33.67
N LEU A 250 8.04 29.85 33.61
CA LEU A 250 8.94 29.39 34.68
C LEU A 250 10.04 30.43 34.97
N ARG A 251 10.76 30.86 33.92
CA ARG A 251 11.85 31.84 34.05
C ARG A 251 11.40 33.18 34.63
N ARG A 252 10.23 33.68 34.22
CA ARG A 252 9.73 35.01 34.64
C ARG A 252 9.09 35.00 36.02
N LEU A 253 8.48 33.88 36.42
CA LEU A 253 7.85 33.74 37.73
C LEU A 253 8.80 33.22 38.81
N GLY A 254 10.00 32.76 38.44
CA GLY A 254 11.06 32.42 39.39
C GLY A 254 10.92 31.01 39.99
N TYR A 255 10.38 30.07 39.23
CA TYR A 255 10.31 28.64 39.57
C TYR A 255 11.45 27.84 38.92
#